data_AF-A0A182QDL4-F1
#
_entry.id   AF-A0A182QDL4-F1
#
_cell.length_a   1.000
_cell.length_b   1.000
_cell.length_c   1.000
_cell.angle_alpha   90.00
_cell.angle_beta   90.00
_cell.angle_gamma   90.00
#
_symmetry.space_group_name_H-M   'P 1'
#
loop_
_entity.id
_entity.type
_entity.pdbx_description
1 polymer ?
#
loop_
_entity_poly.entity_id
_entity_poly.type
_entity_poly.pdbx_seq_one_letter_code
_entity_poly.pdbx_strand_id
1 'polypeptide(L)'
;MENSDNAGHKSISEINESVADDPFSNQEYLQRKLYFLLEHLKNMHGNLPEQYQMRISYELLAGVANSLLNDTIFEIVKGLMEIQHVTEAHLMQVREKVENDHQLEIKQWESKIQDPEELEHIIALMKIKHGKNMKETDMKLVLHLDQKVKDQQSTLEKAGVPGFYVTDNPREIKIQMYLLDFILRLSRLKFESGK
;
A
#
# COMPACT_ATOMS: atom_id res chain seq x y z
N MET A 1 25.49 3.26 -85.16
CA MET A 1 26.78 3.97 -85.15
C MET A 1 26.87 4.68 -83.82
N GLU A 2 27.94 4.34 -83.10
CA GLU A 2 28.61 5.04 -81.99
C GLU A 2 27.91 5.23 -80.64
N ASN A 3 28.37 4.38 -79.72
CA ASN A 3 28.50 4.53 -78.27
C ASN A 3 28.89 5.93 -77.79
N SER A 4 28.41 6.30 -76.59
CA SER A 4 29.31 6.65 -75.49
C SER A 4 28.65 6.39 -74.13
N ASP A 5 29.12 5.35 -73.45
CA ASP A 5 29.12 5.28 -71.98
C ASP A 5 29.94 6.46 -71.42
N ASN A 6 29.55 7.03 -70.27
CA ASN A 6 30.39 6.99 -69.06
C ASN A 6 29.76 7.71 -67.84
N ALA A 7 29.86 7.03 -66.71
CA ALA A 7 30.06 7.52 -65.34
C ALA A 7 29.06 8.51 -64.70
N GLY A 8 28.27 7.96 -63.77
CA GLY A 8 27.59 8.71 -62.72
C GLY A 8 27.21 7.86 -61.51
N HIS A 9 28.08 6.94 -61.07
CA HIS A 9 27.92 6.26 -59.78
C HIS A 9 28.36 7.21 -58.65
N LYS A 10 27.42 7.58 -57.76
CA LYS A 10 27.70 7.80 -56.34
C LYS A 10 26.44 7.50 -55.52
N SER A 11 26.51 6.38 -54.81
CA SER A 11 25.63 5.99 -53.70
C SER A 11 25.76 6.96 -52.51
N ILE A 12 24.81 6.88 -51.58
CA ILE A 12 24.86 7.06 -50.10
C ILE A 12 23.44 7.47 -49.69
N SER A 13 22.53 6.52 -49.41
CA SER A 13 22.24 5.96 -48.07
C SER A 13 21.83 7.00 -47.03
N GLU A 14 20.61 6.83 -46.52
CA GLU A 14 20.22 6.98 -45.11
C GLU A 14 20.68 8.23 -44.36
N ILE A 15 19.71 9.13 -44.10
CA ILE A 15 19.63 9.91 -42.87
C ILE A 15 18.11 9.96 -42.52
N ASN A 16 17.53 8.89 -41.96
CA ASN A 16 17.28 8.77 -40.51
C ASN A 16 18.11 9.73 -39.64
N GLU A 17 17.59 10.92 -39.41
CA GLU A 17 18.01 11.77 -38.30
C GLU A 17 16.88 11.84 -37.27
N SER A 18 17.09 11.04 -36.23
CA SER A 18 16.71 11.28 -34.84
C SER A 18 15.86 12.53 -34.59
N VAL A 19 14.58 12.32 -34.25
CA VAL A 19 13.94 13.17 -33.24
C VAL A 19 14.68 12.88 -31.94
N ALA A 20 15.78 13.62 -31.76
CA ALA A 20 16.58 13.58 -30.56
C ALA A 20 15.66 13.97 -29.38
N ASP A 21 15.61 13.07 -28.41
CA ASP A 21 15.05 13.22 -27.07
C ASP A 21 15.51 14.58 -26.49
N ASP A 22 14.69 15.62 -26.60
CA ASP A 22 15.01 16.96 -26.09
C ASP A 22 15.08 16.89 -24.55
N PRO A 23 16.27 16.99 -23.95
CA PRO A 23 16.42 16.88 -22.50
C PRO A 23 15.63 17.95 -21.75
N PHE A 24 15.39 19.10 -22.39
CA PHE A 24 14.62 20.20 -21.80
C PHE A 24 13.13 19.87 -21.69
N SER A 25 12.55 19.16 -22.67
CA SER A 25 11.16 18.69 -22.62
C SER A 25 10.93 17.70 -21.48
N ASN A 26 11.90 16.80 -21.21
CA ASN A 26 11.79 15.84 -20.12
C ASN A 26 11.95 16.52 -18.75
N GLN A 27 12.88 17.48 -18.62
CA GLN A 27 13.06 18.23 -17.38
C GLN A 27 11.84 19.11 -17.06
N GLU A 28 11.28 19.81 -18.05
CA GLU A 28 10.07 20.62 -17.88
C GLU A 28 8.86 19.75 -17.51
N TYR A 29 8.71 18.60 -18.14
CA TYR A 29 7.67 17.63 -17.81
C TYR A 29 7.77 17.16 -16.34
N LEU A 30 8.97 16.78 -15.88
CA LEU A 30 9.20 16.36 -14.49
C LEU A 30 8.92 17.48 -13.50
N GLN A 31 9.31 18.71 -13.81
CA GLN A 31 9.01 19.87 -12.97
C GLN A 31 7.49 20.11 -12.86
N ARG A 32 6.76 20.09 -13.99
CA ARG A 32 5.29 20.24 -13.99
C ARG A 32 4.61 19.13 -13.18
N LYS A 33 5.06 17.87 -13.34
CA LYS A 33 4.56 16.73 -12.55
C LYS A 33 4.84 16.93 -11.07
N LEU A 34 6.04 17.40 -10.70
CA LEU A 34 6.40 17.69 -9.31
C LEU A 34 5.50 18.76 -8.69
N TYR A 35 5.27 19.86 -9.39
CA TYR A 35 4.38 20.93 -8.91
C TYR A 35 2.95 20.41 -8.73
N PHE A 36 2.44 19.66 -9.69
CA PHE A 36 1.12 19.03 -9.62
C PHE A 36 0.97 18.14 -8.38
N LEU A 37 1.93 17.24 -8.15
CA LEU A 37 1.94 16.34 -6.99
C LEU A 37 2.02 17.12 -5.67
N LEU A 38 2.92 18.11 -5.59
CA LEU A 38 3.13 18.90 -4.39
C LEU A 38 1.90 19.75 -4.03
N GLU A 39 1.22 20.33 -5.01
CA GLU A 39 -0.01 21.10 -4.79
C GLU A 39 -1.10 20.22 -4.17
N HIS A 40 -1.30 19.02 -4.70
CA HIS A 40 -2.27 18.07 -4.19
C HIS A 40 -1.90 17.57 -2.78
N LEU A 41 -0.62 17.31 -2.53
CA LEU A 41 -0.12 16.96 -1.19
C LEU A 41 -0.38 18.07 -0.16
N LYS A 42 -0.13 19.34 -0.54
CA LYS A 42 -0.41 20.49 0.33
C LYS A 42 -1.90 20.65 0.62
N ASN A 43 -2.75 20.45 -0.39
CA ASN A 43 -4.20 20.50 -0.20
C ASN A 43 -4.67 19.40 0.76
N MET A 44 -4.21 18.16 0.57
CA MET A 44 -4.56 17.03 1.45
C MET A 44 -4.04 17.24 2.88
N HIS A 45 -2.82 17.76 3.05
CA HIS A 45 -2.27 18.15 4.35
C HIS A 45 -3.11 19.22 5.04
N GLY A 46 -3.57 20.24 4.30
CA GLY A 46 -4.45 21.30 4.81
C GLY A 46 -5.79 20.81 5.37
N ASN A 47 -6.23 19.61 4.99
CA ASN A 47 -7.46 18.98 5.49
C ASN A 47 -7.25 18.08 6.72
N LEU A 48 -6.02 17.89 7.19
CA LEU A 48 -5.73 17.10 8.39
C LEU A 48 -6.04 17.88 9.69
N PRO A 49 -6.30 17.18 10.81
CA PRO A 49 -6.30 17.83 12.12
C PRO A 49 -4.95 18.47 12.45
N GLU A 50 -4.98 19.63 13.10
CA GLU A 50 -3.80 20.48 13.40
C GLU A 50 -2.65 19.71 14.08
N GLN A 51 -2.98 18.81 15.00
CA GLN A 51 -2.00 17.97 15.72
C GLN A 51 -1.14 17.08 14.81
N TYR A 52 -1.65 16.72 13.62
CA TYR A 52 -0.92 15.95 12.62
C TYR A 52 -0.26 16.85 11.57
N GLN A 53 -0.89 17.99 11.24
CA GLN A 53 -0.32 18.98 10.32
C GLN A 53 1.05 19.47 10.80
N MET A 54 1.17 19.82 12.08
CA MET A 54 2.42 20.32 12.68
C MET A 54 3.57 19.29 12.62
N ARG A 55 3.25 18.01 12.42
CA ARG A 55 4.25 16.93 12.35
C ARG A 55 4.70 16.63 10.93
N ILE A 56 3.98 17.11 9.93
CA ILE A 56 4.30 16.91 8.51
C ILE A 56 4.81 18.24 7.95
N SER A 57 6.12 18.34 7.77
CA SER A 57 6.74 19.54 7.21
C SER A 57 6.53 19.64 5.69
N TYR A 58 6.61 20.85 5.14
CA TYR A 58 6.57 21.04 3.69
C TYR A 58 7.79 20.41 2.97
N GLU A 59 8.93 20.33 3.65
CA GLU A 59 10.11 19.61 3.16
C GLU A 59 9.81 18.12 2.99
N LEU A 60 9.13 17.51 3.97
CA LEU A 60 8.69 16.11 3.87
C LEU A 60 7.74 15.91 2.70
N LEU A 61 6.74 16.79 2.52
CA LEU A 61 5.83 16.72 1.37
C LEU A 61 6.56 16.86 0.03
N ALA A 62 7.56 17.73 -0.05
CA ALA A 62 8.39 17.86 -1.25
C ALA A 62 9.22 16.59 -1.50
N GLY A 63 9.77 15.98 -0.44
CA GLY A 63 10.47 14.69 -0.53
C GLY A 63 9.57 13.58 -1.05
N VAL A 64 8.34 13.48 -0.53
CA VAL A 64 7.34 12.52 -1.01
C VAL A 64 6.97 12.80 -2.46
N ALA A 65 6.71 14.06 -2.84
CA ALA A 65 6.40 14.41 -4.23
C ALA A 65 7.51 13.97 -5.21
N ASN A 66 8.78 14.15 -4.81
CA ASN A 66 9.93 13.72 -5.61
C ASN A 66 10.02 12.20 -5.75
N SER A 67 9.77 11.43 -4.68
CA SER A 67 9.81 9.96 -4.76
C SER A 67 8.69 9.40 -5.65
N LEU A 68 7.58 10.13 -5.79
CA LEU A 68 6.43 9.78 -6.63
C LEU A 68 6.58 10.20 -8.10
N LEU A 69 7.69 10.84 -8.50
CA LEU A 69 7.92 11.15 -9.91
C LEU A 69 8.02 9.88 -10.76
N ASN A 70 8.62 8.83 -10.18
CA ASN A 70 8.58 7.49 -10.75
C ASN A 70 7.37 6.72 -10.21
N ASP A 71 6.57 6.18 -11.12
CA ASP A 71 5.32 5.50 -10.78
C ASP A 71 5.53 4.17 -10.04
N THR A 72 6.77 3.65 -9.95
CA THR A 72 7.12 2.47 -9.16
C THR A 72 6.64 2.55 -7.71
N ILE A 73 6.71 3.73 -7.06
CA ILE A 73 6.24 3.87 -5.67
C ILE A 73 4.72 3.66 -5.57
N PHE A 74 3.95 4.12 -6.56
CA PHE A 74 2.51 3.87 -6.60
C PHE A 74 2.21 2.37 -6.73
N GLU A 75 2.97 1.65 -7.55
CA GLU A 75 2.80 0.20 -7.72
C GLU A 75 3.20 -0.57 -6.46
N ILE A 76 4.27 -0.18 -5.76
CA ILE A 76 4.64 -0.75 -4.46
C ILE A 76 3.50 -0.58 -3.46
N VAL A 77 2.97 0.64 -3.33
CA VAL A 77 1.89 0.94 -2.38
C VAL A 77 0.61 0.17 -2.72
N LYS A 78 0.25 0.03 -4.00
CA LYS A 78 -0.88 -0.82 -4.43
C LYS A 78 -0.67 -2.28 -4.07
N GLY A 79 0.52 -2.83 -4.33
CA GLY A 79 0.86 -4.20 -3.96
C GLY A 79 0.80 -4.45 -2.45
N LEU A 80 1.28 -3.51 -1.64
CA LEU A 80 1.17 -3.59 -0.17
C LEU A 80 -0.28 -3.58 0.31
N MET A 81 -1.15 -2.79 -0.33
CA MET A 81 -2.60 -2.78 -0.03
C MET A 81 -3.27 -4.12 -0.38
N GLU A 82 -2.93 -4.72 -1.52
CA GLU A 82 -3.47 -6.03 -1.91
C GLU A 82 -3.03 -7.13 -0.92
N ILE A 83 -1.74 -7.15 -0.56
CA ILE A 83 -1.19 -8.07 0.44
C ILE A 83 -1.89 -7.88 1.79
N GLN A 84 -2.15 -6.64 2.18
CA GLN A 84 -2.89 -6.33 3.41
C GLN A 84 -4.30 -6.91 3.37
N HIS A 85 -5.08 -6.64 2.31
CA HIS A 85 -6.44 -7.16 2.19
C HIS A 85 -6.49 -8.70 2.24
N VAL A 86 -5.60 -9.38 1.52
CA VAL A 86 -5.53 -10.85 1.55
C VAL A 86 -5.18 -11.36 2.95
N THR A 87 -4.25 -10.69 3.63
CA THR A 87 -3.86 -11.04 4.99
C THR A 87 -5.03 -10.85 5.97
N GLU A 88 -5.70 -9.70 5.93
CA GLU A 88 -6.86 -9.40 6.79
C GLU A 88 -7.99 -10.40 6.57
N ALA A 89 -8.30 -10.73 5.31
CA ALA A 89 -9.30 -11.76 4.97
C ALA A 89 -8.92 -13.12 5.55
N HIS A 90 -7.64 -13.51 5.43
CA HIS A 90 -7.16 -14.76 6.01
C HIS A 90 -7.26 -14.78 7.54
N LEU A 91 -6.87 -13.70 8.23
CA LEU A 91 -6.97 -13.61 9.69
C LEU A 91 -8.42 -13.65 10.18
N MET A 92 -9.33 -13.02 9.44
CA MET A 92 -10.77 -13.09 9.71
C MET A 92 -11.28 -14.53 9.58
N GLN A 93 -10.88 -15.27 8.53
CA GLN A 93 -11.23 -16.68 8.35
C GLN A 93 -10.67 -17.56 9.49
N VAL A 94 -9.45 -17.28 9.97
CA VAL A 94 -8.88 -17.99 11.12
C VAL A 94 -9.73 -17.79 12.36
N ARG A 95 -10.14 -16.55 12.65
CA ARG A 95 -11.02 -16.25 13.78
C ARG A 95 -12.40 -16.92 13.65
N GLU A 96 -12.99 -16.84 12.47
CA GLU A 96 -14.29 -17.46 12.17
C GLU A 96 -14.25 -18.99 12.34
N LYS A 97 -13.15 -19.63 11.92
CA LYS A 97 -12.97 -21.07 12.12
C LYS A 97 -13.03 -21.45 13.60
N VAL A 98 -12.34 -20.70 14.47
CA VAL A 98 -12.37 -20.95 15.93
C VAL A 98 -13.78 -20.79 16.48
N GLU A 99 -14.52 -19.78 16.03
CA GLU A 99 -15.92 -19.59 16.42
C GLU A 99 -16.82 -20.76 15.98
N ASN A 100 -16.66 -21.23 14.75
CA ASN A 100 -17.40 -22.38 14.22
C ASN A 100 -17.06 -23.67 14.97
N ASP A 101 -15.78 -23.90 15.30
CA ASP A 101 -15.34 -25.05 16.08
C ASP A 101 -15.97 -25.04 17.48
N HIS A 102 -16.04 -23.88 18.14
CA HIS A 102 -16.70 -23.71 19.43
C HIS A 102 -18.21 -24.01 19.36
N GLN A 103 -18.90 -23.51 18.33
CA GLN A 103 -20.33 -23.77 18.13
C GLN A 103 -20.60 -25.26 17.87
N LEU A 104 -19.74 -25.92 17.10
CA LEU A 104 -19.85 -27.35 16.83
C LEU A 104 -19.61 -28.18 18.10
N GLU A 105 -18.61 -27.82 18.92
CA GLU A 105 -18.36 -28.48 20.20
C GLU A 105 -19.60 -28.41 21.09
N ILE A 106 -20.23 -27.24 21.24
CA ILE A 106 -21.46 -27.08 22.04
C ILE A 106 -22.58 -28.00 21.53
N LYS A 107 -22.87 -27.98 20.22
CA LYS A 107 -23.92 -28.82 19.62
C LYS A 107 -23.66 -30.32 19.82
N GLN A 108 -22.39 -30.74 19.79
CA GLN A 108 -22.03 -32.14 20.05
C GLN A 108 -22.37 -32.53 21.49
N TRP A 109 -22.14 -31.66 22.46
CA TRP A 109 -22.47 -31.94 23.86
C TRP A 109 -23.97 -31.92 24.14
N GLU A 110 -24.69 -30.98 23.53
CA GLU A 110 -26.16 -30.95 23.55
C GLU A 110 -26.77 -32.26 23.03
N SER A 111 -26.14 -32.90 22.03
CA SER A 111 -26.61 -34.19 21.51
C SER A 111 -26.27 -35.41 22.38
N LYS A 112 -25.28 -35.29 23.28
CA LYS A 112 -24.75 -36.41 24.08
C LYS A 112 -25.33 -36.47 25.49
N ILE A 113 -25.65 -35.33 26.08
CA ILE A 113 -26.12 -35.24 27.47
C ILE A 113 -27.63 -35.05 27.45
N GLN A 114 -28.36 -35.97 28.11
CA GLN A 114 -29.81 -35.90 28.24
C GLN A 114 -30.25 -35.18 29.52
N ASP A 115 -29.38 -35.12 30.54
CA ASP A 115 -29.68 -34.44 31.79
C ASP A 115 -29.48 -32.91 31.65
N PRO A 116 -30.53 -32.10 31.87
CA PRO A 116 -30.43 -30.64 31.69
C PRO A 116 -29.44 -29.95 32.64
N GLU A 117 -29.32 -30.44 33.88
CA GLU A 117 -28.46 -29.81 34.90
C GLU A 117 -26.97 -30.09 34.61
N GLU A 118 -26.63 -31.34 34.25
CA GLU A 118 -25.29 -31.70 33.78
C GLU A 118 -24.90 -30.95 32.50
N LEU A 119 -25.83 -30.82 31.53
CA LEU A 119 -25.60 -30.10 30.29
C LEU A 119 -25.31 -28.61 30.53
N GLU A 120 -26.08 -27.96 31.41
CA GLU A 120 -25.86 -26.55 31.75
C GLU A 120 -24.48 -26.33 32.36
N HIS A 121 -24.06 -27.18 33.30
CA HIS A 121 -22.75 -27.10 33.92
C HIS A 121 -21.61 -27.24 32.90
N ILE A 122 -21.73 -28.22 32.00
CA ILE A 122 -20.73 -28.49 30.96
C ILE A 122 -20.65 -27.35 29.94
N ILE A 123 -21.78 -26.80 29.50
CA ILE A 123 -21.81 -25.62 28.61
C ILE A 123 -21.18 -24.41 29.31
N ALA A 124 -21.43 -24.19 30.60
CA ALA A 124 -20.82 -23.10 31.34
C ALA A 124 -19.29 -23.21 31.38
N LEU A 125 -18.76 -24.41 31.65
CA LEU A 125 -17.32 -24.68 31.60
C LEU A 125 -16.74 -24.47 30.19
N MET A 126 -17.46 -24.88 29.14
CA MET A 126 -17.05 -24.67 27.75
C MET A 126 -16.97 -23.20 27.40
N LYS A 127 -17.97 -22.39 27.76
CA LYS A 127 -17.94 -20.94 27.51
C LYS A 127 -16.72 -20.29 28.12
N ILE A 128 -16.29 -20.72 29.31
CA ILE A 128 -15.06 -20.23 29.95
C ILE A 128 -13.83 -20.66 29.14
N LYS A 129 -13.74 -21.93 28.73
CA LYS A 129 -12.64 -22.48 27.90
C LYS A 129 -12.56 -21.78 26.55
N HIS A 130 -13.66 -21.69 25.82
CA HIS A 130 -13.80 -21.03 24.52
C HIS A 130 -13.45 -19.55 24.62
N GLY A 131 -13.89 -18.86 25.68
CA GLY A 131 -13.53 -17.46 25.92
C GLY A 131 -12.03 -17.24 26.10
N LYS A 132 -11.34 -18.15 26.81
CA LYS A 132 -9.86 -18.09 26.92
C LYS A 132 -9.18 -18.37 25.59
N ASN A 133 -9.61 -19.43 24.89
CA ASN A 133 -9.07 -19.78 23.58
C ASN A 133 -9.24 -18.65 22.54
N MET A 134 -10.42 -18.02 22.50
CA MET A 134 -10.70 -16.91 21.59
C MET A 134 -9.78 -15.72 21.88
N LYS A 135 -9.58 -15.36 23.15
CA LYS A 135 -8.64 -14.29 23.54
C LYS A 135 -7.20 -14.60 23.13
N GLU A 136 -6.75 -15.83 23.29
CA GLU A 136 -5.41 -16.25 22.87
C GLU A 136 -5.26 -16.20 21.35
N THR A 137 -6.32 -16.58 20.62
CA THR A 137 -6.38 -16.46 19.16
C THR A 137 -6.31 -15.01 18.74
N ASP A 138 -7.18 -14.14 19.26
CA ASP A 138 -7.22 -12.72 18.95
C ASP A 138 -5.88 -12.03 19.23
N MET A 139 -5.20 -12.38 20.34
CA MET A 139 -3.85 -11.87 20.65
C MET A 139 -2.83 -12.25 19.56
N LYS A 140 -2.84 -13.50 19.08
CA LYS A 140 -1.95 -13.94 18.01
C LYS A 140 -2.26 -13.23 16.69
N LEU A 141 -3.54 -12.97 16.38
CA LEU A 141 -3.94 -12.24 15.18
C LEU A 141 -3.44 -10.80 15.21
N VAL A 142 -3.58 -10.11 16.35
CA VAL A 142 -3.05 -8.75 16.53
C VAL A 142 -1.53 -8.71 16.35
N LEU A 143 -0.79 -9.65 16.94
CA LEU A 143 0.67 -9.73 16.77
C LEU A 143 1.07 -9.92 15.30
N HIS A 144 0.27 -10.66 14.52
CA HIS A 144 0.52 -10.81 13.09
C HIS A 144 0.25 -9.51 12.33
N LEU A 145 -0.83 -8.78 12.67
CA LEU A 145 -1.10 -7.46 12.11
C LEU A 145 0.03 -6.46 12.41
N ASP A 146 0.53 -6.44 13.66
CA ASP A 146 1.63 -5.56 14.06
C ASP A 146 2.90 -5.88 13.25
N GLN A 147 3.20 -7.16 13.03
CA GLN A 147 4.32 -7.56 12.18
C GLN A 147 4.13 -7.09 10.73
N LYS A 148 2.91 -7.16 10.18
CA LYS A 148 2.63 -6.66 8.83
C LYS A 148 2.82 -5.15 8.71
N VAL A 149 2.44 -4.38 9.73
CA VAL A 149 2.72 -2.93 9.77
C VAL A 149 4.23 -2.68 9.69
N LYS A 150 5.03 -3.43 10.47
CA LYS A 150 6.50 -3.31 10.43
C LYS A 150 7.08 -3.68 9.07
N ASP A 151 6.58 -4.73 8.44
CA ASP A 151 7.01 -5.16 7.11
C ASP A 151 6.70 -4.08 6.04
N GLN A 152 5.51 -3.48 6.10
CA GLN A 152 5.10 -2.38 5.21
C GLN A 152 5.97 -1.14 5.42
N GLN A 153 6.20 -0.74 6.68
CA GLN A 153 7.10 0.37 7.03
C GLN A 153 8.50 0.14 6.47
N SER A 154 9.08 -1.05 6.71
CA SER A 154 10.41 -1.40 6.22
C SER A 154 10.48 -1.41 4.69
N THR A 155 9.43 -1.86 4.02
CA THR A 155 9.38 -1.87 2.55
C THR A 155 9.38 -0.46 1.98
N LEU A 156 8.58 0.45 2.54
CA LEU A 156 8.51 1.85 2.10
C LEU A 156 9.79 2.64 2.44
N GLU A 157 10.38 2.37 3.60
CA GLU A 157 11.69 2.92 3.98
C GLU A 157 12.79 2.49 3.00
N LYS A 158 12.86 1.19 2.66
CA LYS A 158 13.82 0.65 1.69
C LYS A 158 13.57 1.13 0.26
N ALA A 159 12.31 1.40 -0.09
CA ALA A 159 11.94 2.03 -1.36
C ALA A 159 12.30 3.52 -1.41
N GLY A 160 12.81 4.10 -0.31
CA GLY A 160 13.26 5.48 -0.24
C GLY A 160 12.11 6.49 -0.14
N VAL A 161 10.93 6.07 0.34
CA VAL A 161 9.78 6.98 0.51
C VAL A 161 9.96 7.78 1.80
N PRO A 162 10.08 9.12 1.72
CA PRO A 162 10.29 9.94 2.92
C PRO A 162 9.13 9.84 3.92
N GLY A 163 9.47 9.88 5.22
CA GLY A 163 8.50 9.80 6.31
C GLY A 163 8.15 8.37 6.76
N PHE A 164 8.59 7.35 6.03
CA PHE A 164 8.45 5.95 6.42
C PHE A 164 9.73 5.42 7.05
N TYR A 165 9.56 4.82 8.22
CA TYR A 165 10.59 4.15 9.01
C TYR A 165 9.89 3.20 10.00
N VAL A 166 10.58 2.15 10.44
CA VAL A 166 9.99 1.20 11.40
C VAL A 166 9.77 1.87 12.75
N THR A 167 8.54 1.84 13.27
CA THR A 167 8.18 2.47 14.55
C THR A 167 6.94 1.83 15.18
N ASP A 168 6.99 1.67 16.50
CA ASP A 168 5.88 1.22 17.34
C ASP A 168 5.12 2.40 17.98
N ASN A 169 5.52 3.65 17.72
CA ASN A 169 4.85 4.83 18.28
C ASN A 169 3.49 5.06 17.58
N PRO A 170 2.35 5.00 18.28
CA PRO A 170 1.03 5.12 17.65
C PRO A 170 0.80 6.45 16.93
N ARG A 171 1.45 7.53 17.38
CA ARG A 171 1.35 8.84 16.73
C ARG A 171 2.10 8.86 15.40
N GLU A 172 3.29 8.27 15.35
CA GLU A 172 4.09 8.16 14.12
C GLU A 172 3.44 7.23 13.11
N ILE A 173 2.92 6.08 13.56
CA ILE A 173 2.14 5.16 12.73
C ILE A 173 0.97 5.92 12.09
N LYS A 174 0.24 6.72 12.87
CA LYS A 174 -0.88 7.51 12.35
C LYS A 174 -0.46 8.57 11.32
N ILE A 175 0.72 9.19 11.49
CA ILE A 175 1.28 10.10 10.48
C ILE A 175 1.61 9.35 9.19
N GLN A 176 2.28 8.19 9.30
CA GLN A 176 2.61 7.34 8.15
C GLN A 176 1.34 6.86 7.42
N MET A 177 0.26 6.56 8.14
CA MET A 177 -1.04 6.24 7.55
C MET A 177 -1.62 7.39 6.73
N TYR A 178 -1.50 8.65 7.18
CA TYR A 178 -1.94 9.80 6.39
C TYR A 178 -1.09 9.97 5.12
N LEU A 179 0.24 9.80 5.23
CA LEU A 179 1.12 9.85 4.06
C LEU A 179 0.77 8.74 3.06
N LEU A 180 0.47 7.54 3.54
CA LEU A 180 0.05 6.42 2.69
C LEU A 180 -1.28 6.71 1.98
N ASP A 181 -2.26 7.25 2.69
CA ASP A 181 -3.55 7.70 2.11
C ASP A 181 -3.33 8.77 1.04
N PHE A 182 -2.41 9.71 1.26
CA PHE A 182 -2.07 10.72 0.26
C PHE A 182 -1.51 10.09 -1.02
N ILE A 183 -0.55 9.17 -0.89
CA ILE A 183 0.05 8.47 -2.03
C ILE A 183 -1.02 7.67 -2.79
N LEU A 184 -1.90 6.97 -2.08
CA LEU A 184 -3.00 6.21 -2.69
C LEU A 184 -3.98 7.12 -3.45
N ARG A 185 -4.33 8.29 -2.91
CA ARG A 185 -5.21 9.25 -3.59
C ARG A 185 -4.54 9.82 -4.83
N LEU A 186 -3.27 10.20 -4.75
CA LEU A 186 -2.50 10.70 -5.90
C LEU A 186 -2.42 9.66 -7.01
N SER A 187 -2.30 8.37 -6.68
CA SER A 187 -2.25 7.28 -7.68
C SER A 187 -3.49 7.18 -8.56
N ARG A 188 -4.61 7.79 -8.15
CA ARG A 188 -5.88 7.82 -8.89
C ARG A 188 -6.03 9.06 -9.77
N LEU A 189 -5.17 10.05 -9.57
CA LEU A 189 -5.18 11.28 -10.35
C LEU A 189 -4.41 11.08 -11.66
N LYS A 190 -4.91 11.69 -12.73
CA LYS A 190 -4.23 11.71 -14.02
C LYS A 190 -3.50 13.03 -14.16
N PHE A 191 -2.18 12.95 -14.32
CA PHE A 191 -1.40 14.12 -14.73
C PHE A 191 -1.56 14.29 -16.25
N GLU A 192 -2.18 15.40 -16.66
CA GLU A 192 -2.30 15.79 -18.07
C GLU A 192 -1.27 16.90 -18.34
N SER A 193 -0.19 16.58 -19.07
CA SER A 193 0.90 17.52 -19.38
C SER A 193 0.53 18.65 -20.37
N GLY A 194 -0.71 18.67 -20.86
CA GLY A 194 -1.18 19.50 -21.97
C GLY A 194 -2.05 20.71 -21.61
N LYS A 195 -2.12 21.12 -20.34
CA LYS A 195 -2.77 22.37 -19.91
C LYS A 195 -1.81 23.25 -19.14
#